data_AF-A0A6A6BNT9-F1
#
_entry.id   AF-A0A6A6BNT9-F1
#
_cell.length_a   1.000
_cell.length_b   1.000
_cell.length_c   1.000
_cell.angle_alpha   90.00
_cell.angle_beta   90.00
_cell.angle_gamma   90.00
#
_symmetry.space_group_name_H-M   'P 1'
#
loop_
_entity.id
_entity.type
_entity.pdbx_description
1 polymer ?
#
loop_
_entity_poly.entity_id
_entity_poly.type
_entity_poly.pdbx_seq_one_letter_code
_entity_poly.pdbx_strand_id
1 'polypeptide(L)'
;MEAHKETIRRLYLKEDKTKKEVKEAMESMYGFKASEKQYERQFKRWGFRKNLKAEEWKFVSRRLEKRKREGKETDLKIDGILVPRKKLQKEIDRNFETALERYDPRKNSFASGIIAALTSNNQKNID
;
A
#
# COMPACT_ATOMS: atom_id res chain seq x y z
N MET A 1 -9.24 -10.11 -19.20
CA MET A 1 -8.75 -10.02 -17.80
C MET A 1 -9.69 -9.21 -16.90
N GLU A 2 -10.44 -8.22 -17.39
CA GLU A 2 -11.37 -7.43 -16.55
C GLU A 2 -12.39 -8.30 -15.79
N ALA A 3 -12.95 -9.33 -16.43
CA ALA A 3 -13.86 -10.29 -15.78
C ALA A 3 -13.25 -11.03 -14.57
N HIS A 4 -11.92 -11.11 -14.48
CA HIS A 4 -11.22 -11.76 -13.37
C HIS A 4 -10.59 -10.75 -12.39
N LYS A 5 -10.86 -9.45 -12.54
CA LYS A 5 -10.20 -8.40 -11.77
C LYS A 5 -10.32 -8.58 -10.27
N GLU A 6 -11.52 -8.89 -9.76
CA GLU A 6 -11.73 -9.08 -8.31
C GLU A 6 -11.05 -10.33 -7.78
N THR A 7 -11.08 -11.44 -8.52
CA THR A 7 -10.33 -12.66 -8.18
C THR A 7 -8.84 -12.38 -8.12
N ILE A 8 -8.31 -11.70 -9.13
CA ILE A 8 -6.91 -11.33 -9.23
C ILE A 8 -6.53 -10.35 -8.11
N ARG A 9 -7.40 -9.39 -7.79
CA ARG A 9 -7.24 -8.45 -6.67
C ARG A 9 -7.13 -9.18 -5.35
N ARG A 10 -8.01 -10.16 -5.10
CA ARG A 10 -7.97 -11.00 -3.89
C ARG A 10 -6.66 -11.78 -3.82
N LEU A 11 -6.32 -12.54 -4.86
CA LEU A 11 -5.09 -13.34 -4.91
C LEU A 11 -3.85 -12.47 -4.69
N TYR A 12 -3.76 -11.35 -5.39
CA TYR A 12 -2.58 -10.49 -5.35
C TYR A 12 -2.48 -9.68 -4.06
N LEU A 13 -3.55 -8.98 -3.65
CA LEU A 13 -3.49 -8.00 -2.55
C LEU A 13 -3.91 -8.58 -1.20
N LYS A 14 -4.94 -9.45 -1.15
CA LYS A 14 -5.45 -10.01 0.12
C LYS A 14 -4.69 -11.26 0.55
N GLU A 15 -4.40 -12.16 -0.38
CA GLU A 15 -3.67 -13.41 -0.13
C GLU A 15 -2.14 -13.24 -0.28
N ASP A 16 -1.68 -12.02 -0.54
CA ASP A 16 -0.27 -11.64 -0.71
C ASP A 16 0.53 -12.48 -1.73
N LYS A 17 -0.13 -13.09 -2.73
CA LYS A 17 0.56 -13.88 -3.77
C LYS A 17 1.43 -13.01 -4.67
N THR A 18 2.55 -13.55 -5.12
CA THR A 18 3.42 -12.98 -6.14
C THR A 18 2.73 -12.98 -7.51
N LYS A 19 3.24 -12.21 -8.48
CA LYS A 19 2.70 -12.18 -9.85
C LYS A 19 2.70 -13.57 -10.48
N LYS A 20 3.76 -14.33 -10.24
CA LYS A 20 3.93 -15.72 -10.70
C LYS A 20 2.86 -16.63 -10.09
N GLU A 21 2.70 -16.60 -8.78
CA GLU A 21 1.68 -17.41 -8.09
C GLU A 21 0.25 -17.03 -8.51
N VAL A 22 -0.03 -15.74 -8.75
CA VAL A 22 -1.33 -15.30 -9.30
C VAL A 22 -1.54 -15.90 -10.68
N LYS A 23 -0.54 -15.84 -11.56
CA LYS A 23 -0.62 -16.44 -12.90
C LYS A 23 -0.88 -17.95 -12.81
N GLU A 24 -0.13 -18.67 -11.99
CA GLU A 24 -0.27 -20.12 -11.80
C GLU A 24 -1.64 -20.49 -11.22
N ALA A 25 -2.15 -19.72 -10.26
CA ALA A 25 -3.48 -19.91 -9.71
C ALA A 25 -4.58 -19.62 -10.74
N MET A 26 -4.42 -18.58 -11.56
CA MET A 26 -5.38 -18.23 -12.60
C MET A 26 -5.43 -19.26 -13.74
N GLU A 27 -4.27 -19.83 -14.11
CA GLU A 27 -4.19 -20.91 -15.09
C GLU A 27 -4.79 -22.21 -14.56
N SER A 28 -4.45 -22.61 -13.33
CA SER A 28 -4.92 -23.88 -12.75
C SER A 28 -6.40 -23.87 -12.35
N MET A 29 -6.89 -22.79 -11.73
CA MET A 29 -8.27 -22.75 -11.20
C MET A 29 -9.30 -22.26 -12.22
N TYR A 30 -8.89 -21.43 -13.19
CA TYR A 30 -9.81 -20.77 -14.13
C TYR A 30 -9.45 -21.01 -15.60
N GLY A 31 -8.40 -21.79 -15.90
CA GLY A 31 -7.92 -22.01 -17.27
C GLY A 31 -7.40 -20.74 -17.96
N PHE A 32 -7.21 -19.64 -17.22
CA PHE A 32 -6.91 -18.33 -17.80
C PHE A 32 -5.40 -18.15 -18.01
N LYS A 33 -4.97 -18.33 -19.26
CA LYS A 33 -3.56 -18.20 -19.65
C LYS A 33 -3.22 -16.79 -20.08
N ALA A 34 -2.27 -16.17 -19.39
CA ALA A 34 -1.68 -14.89 -19.79
C ALA A 34 -0.21 -14.83 -19.37
N SER A 35 0.59 -14.07 -20.12
CA SER A 35 1.99 -13.79 -19.79
C SER A 35 2.12 -12.93 -18.53
N GLU A 36 3.26 -13.03 -17.84
CA GLU A 36 3.55 -12.20 -16.67
C GLU A 36 3.52 -10.70 -17.01
N LYS A 37 4.07 -10.30 -18.17
CA LYS A 37 4.00 -8.91 -18.66
C LYS A 37 2.57 -8.40 -18.86
N GLN A 38 1.61 -9.27 -19.20
CA GLN A 38 0.19 -8.87 -19.26
C GLN A 38 -0.38 -8.62 -17.86
N TYR A 39 -0.08 -9.49 -16.89
CA TYR A 39 -0.46 -9.24 -15.49
C TYR A 39 0.14 -7.94 -14.96
N GLU A 40 1.42 -7.67 -15.21
CA GLU A 40 2.08 -6.44 -14.79
C GLU A 40 1.40 -5.18 -15.34
N ARG A 41 1.12 -5.17 -16.65
CA ARG A 41 0.40 -4.06 -17.29
C ARG A 41 -0.98 -3.88 -16.67
N GLN A 42 -1.67 -4.96 -16.36
CA GLN A 42 -3.01 -4.91 -15.77
C GLN A 42 -2.99 -4.47 -14.31
N PHE A 43 -2.02 -4.91 -13.50
CA PHE A 43 -1.84 -4.42 -12.13
C PHE A 43 -1.57 -2.92 -12.13
N LYS A 44 -0.72 -2.43 -13.04
CA LYS A 44 -0.49 -0.99 -13.21
C LYS A 44 -1.76 -0.26 -13.64
N ARG A 45 -2.51 -0.80 -14.61
CA ARG A 45 -3.77 -0.21 -15.11
C ARG A 45 -4.84 -0.13 -14.02
N TRP A 46 -4.96 -1.14 -13.18
CA TRP A 46 -5.91 -1.16 -12.05
C TRP A 46 -5.37 -0.45 -10.81
N GLY A 47 -4.11 -0.03 -10.81
CA GLY A 47 -3.47 0.63 -9.69
C GLY A 47 -3.17 -0.29 -8.50
N PHE A 48 -3.10 -1.61 -8.68
CA PHE A 48 -2.84 -2.55 -7.58
C PHE A 48 -1.38 -2.45 -7.11
N ARG A 49 -1.21 -2.10 -5.84
CA ARG A 49 0.08 -1.88 -5.18
C ARG A 49 0.12 -2.60 -3.83
N LYS A 50 1.25 -3.24 -3.55
CA LYS A 50 1.57 -3.82 -2.23
C LYS A 50 2.38 -2.87 -1.34
N ASN A 51 3.02 -1.87 -1.96
CA ASN A 51 4.01 -1.00 -1.33
C ASN A 51 3.87 0.43 -1.89
N LEU A 52 4.33 1.38 -1.09
CA LEU A 52 4.46 2.79 -1.45
C LEU A 52 5.90 3.10 -1.91
N LYS A 53 6.08 4.19 -2.65
CA LYS A 53 7.39 4.77 -2.95
C LYS A 53 7.98 5.43 -1.71
N ALA A 54 9.30 5.65 -1.70
CA ALA A 54 9.99 6.30 -0.57
C ALA A 54 9.37 7.66 -0.19
N GLU A 55 9.09 8.51 -1.17
CA GLU A 55 8.46 9.82 -0.93
C GLU A 55 7.02 9.71 -0.38
N GLU A 56 6.27 8.70 -0.84
CA GLU A 56 4.94 8.39 -0.28
C GLU A 56 5.05 7.92 1.18
N TRP A 57 6.07 7.13 1.52
CA TRP A 57 6.36 6.74 2.90
C TRP A 57 6.74 7.94 3.77
N LYS A 58 7.57 8.86 3.27
CA LYS A 58 7.91 10.11 3.99
C LYS A 58 6.65 10.92 4.29
N PHE A 59 5.75 11.06 3.30
CA PHE A 59 4.45 11.72 3.51
C PHE A 59 3.59 11.01 4.57
N VAL A 60 3.47 9.68 4.49
CA VAL A 60 2.72 8.87 5.46
C VAL A 60 3.30 9.05 6.87
N SER A 61 4.63 8.99 7.01
CA SER A 61 5.32 9.19 8.28
C SER A 61 4.99 10.54 8.90
N ARG A 62 5.14 11.65 8.15
CA ARG A 62 4.76 13.00 8.62
C ARG A 62 3.32 13.07 9.10
N ARG A 63 2.40 12.40 8.41
CA ARG A 63 0.97 12.42 8.75
C ARG A 63 0.67 11.57 9.97
N LEU A 64 1.34 10.42 10.14
CA LEU A 64 1.25 9.59 11.34
C LEU A 64 1.81 10.31 12.57
N GLU A 65 2.98 10.95 12.44
CA GLU A 65 3.57 11.78 13.50
C GLU A 65 2.59 12.88 13.96
N LYS A 66 1.98 13.59 13.02
CA LYS A 66 0.97 14.62 13.32
C LYS A 66 -0.21 14.02 14.09
N ARG A 67 -0.77 12.91 13.62
CA ARG A 67 -1.92 12.26 14.27
C ARG A 67 -1.58 11.70 15.65
N LYS A 68 -0.36 11.17 15.84
CA LYS A 68 0.13 10.72 17.14
C LYS A 68 0.19 11.88 18.15
N ARG A 69 0.67 13.06 17.74
CA ARG A 69 0.64 14.28 18.59
C ARG A 69 -0.78 14.72 18.96
N GLU A 70 -1.75 14.43 18.10
CA GLU A 70 -3.19 14.66 18.36
C GLU A 70 -3.84 13.50 19.16
N GLY A 71 -3.09 12.51 19.64
CA GLY A 71 -3.61 11.36 20.37
C GLY A 71 -4.40 10.36 19.52
N LYS A 72 -4.23 10.38 18.19
CA LYS A 72 -4.99 9.54 17.25
C LYS A 72 -4.15 8.38 16.74
N GLU A 73 -4.35 7.21 17.33
CA GLU A 73 -3.86 5.95 16.76
C GLU A 73 -4.45 5.72 15.37
N THR A 74 -3.60 5.34 14.42
CA THR A 74 -3.96 5.35 13.00
C THR A 74 -3.50 4.08 12.31
N ASP A 75 -4.45 3.42 11.65
CA ASP A 75 -4.15 2.30 10.77
C ASP A 75 -3.92 2.79 9.34
N LEU A 76 -2.88 2.24 8.71
CA LEU A 76 -2.58 2.50 7.31
C LEU A 76 -3.15 1.39 6.44
N LYS A 77 -3.90 1.75 5.41
CA LYS A 77 -4.32 0.82 4.35
C LYS A 77 -3.73 1.23 3.00
N ILE A 78 -3.17 0.26 2.28
CA ILE A 78 -2.71 0.43 0.88
C ILE A 78 -3.68 -0.38 0.01
N ASP A 79 -4.36 0.29 -0.92
CA ASP A 79 -5.41 -0.31 -1.76
C ASP A 79 -6.45 -1.11 -0.96
N GLY A 80 -6.79 -0.64 0.24
CA GLY A 80 -7.76 -1.26 1.14
C GLY A 80 -7.21 -2.41 2.00
N ILE A 81 -5.94 -2.79 1.85
CA ILE A 81 -5.28 -3.81 2.67
C ILE A 81 -4.58 -3.15 3.85
N LEU A 82 -4.87 -3.65 5.05
CA LEU A 82 -4.23 -3.19 6.28
C LEU A 82 -2.72 -3.48 6.21
N VAL A 83 -1.90 -2.45 6.45
CA VAL A 83 -0.46 -2.61 6.62
C VAL A 83 -0.19 -3.02 8.06
N PRO A 84 0.40 -4.20 8.31
CA PRO A 84 0.72 -4.63 9.68
C PRO A 84 1.64 -3.62 10.36
N ARG A 85 1.41 -3.35 11.66
CA ARG A 85 2.17 -2.36 12.43
C ARG A 85 3.69 -2.57 12.37
N LYS A 86 4.15 -3.82 12.40
CA LYS A 86 5.58 -4.16 12.24
C LYS A 86 6.15 -3.76 10.86
N LYS A 87 5.40 -3.99 9.78
CA LYS A 87 5.78 -3.54 8.43
C LYS A 87 5.76 -2.02 8.34
N LEU A 88 4.74 -1.39 8.92
CA LEU A 88 4.61 0.07 8.97
C LEU A 88 5.82 0.71 9.65
N GLN A 89 6.19 0.25 10.85
CA GLN A 89 7.34 0.79 11.58
C GLN A 89 8.63 0.62 10.79
N LYS A 90 8.87 -0.58 10.25
CA LYS A 90 10.05 -0.86 9.43
C LYS A 90 10.18 0.08 8.23
N GLU A 91 9.08 0.36 7.53
CA GLU A 91 9.10 1.26 6.36
C GLU A 91 9.21 2.74 6.75
N ILE A 92 8.67 3.15 7.90
CA ILE A 92 8.91 4.49 8.45
C ILE A 92 10.39 4.68 8.77
N ASP A 93 11.01 3.72 9.45
CA ASP A 93 12.42 3.79 9.83
C ASP A 93 13.33 3.80 8.59
N ARG A 94 13.03 2.94 7.61
CA ARG A 94 13.79 2.84 6.36
C ARG A 94 13.73 4.12 5.53
N ASN A 95 12.58 4.79 5.51
CA ASN A 95 12.35 5.98 4.70
C ASN A 95 12.31 7.24 5.58
N PHE A 96 13.02 7.23 6.71
CA PHE A 96 13.06 8.36 7.62
C PHE A 96 13.55 9.61 6.89
N GLU A 97 12.77 10.69 7.01
CA GLU A 97 13.11 11.98 6.43
C GLU A 97 13.82 12.82 7.49
N THR A 98 15.06 13.19 7.19
CA THR A 98 15.83 14.07 8.09
C THR A 98 15.24 15.47 8.12
N ALA A 99 15.54 16.24 9.18
CA ALA A 99 15.11 17.63 9.26
C ALA A 99 15.62 18.46 8.07
N LEU A 100 16.86 18.25 7.62
CA LEU A 100 17.43 18.95 6.47
C LEU A 100 16.65 18.66 5.18
N GLU A 101 16.29 17.39 4.94
CA GLU A 101 15.48 17.02 3.78
C GLU A 101 14.07 17.63 3.84
N ARG A 102 13.47 17.69 5.03
CA ARG A 102 12.12 18.23 5.25
C ARG A 102 12.01 19.72 4.92
N TYR A 103 13.09 20.47 5.14
CA TYR A 103 13.14 21.91 4.87
C TYR A 103 13.77 22.25 3.50
N ASP A 104 14.09 21.26 2.66
CA ASP A 104 14.61 21.53 1.31
C ASP A 104 13.53 22.14 0.41
N PRO A 105 13.61 23.44 0.05
CA PRO A 105 12.59 24.11 -0.74
C PRO A 105 12.45 23.54 -2.15
N ARG A 106 13.43 22.75 -2.63
CA ARG A 106 13.42 22.14 -3.97
C ARG A 106 12.57 20.88 -4.03
N LYS A 107 12.23 20.25 -2.89
CA LYS A 107 11.48 18.99 -2.83
C LYS A 107 9.97 19.17 -2.64
N ASN A 108 9.48 20.41 -2.60
CA ASN A 108 8.07 20.68 -2.37
C ASN A 108 7.23 20.46 -3.66
N SER A 109 7.07 19.21 -4.08
CA SER A 109 6.13 18.87 -5.17
C SER A 109 5.49 17.50 -4.99
N PHE A 110 4.20 17.47 -5.33
CA PHE A 110 3.28 16.32 -5.47
C PHE A 110 2.55 15.82 -4.23
N ALA A 111 1.45 16.52 -3.92
CA ALA A 111 0.21 15.88 -3.51
C ALA A 111 -0.57 15.46 -4.77
N SER A 112 -0.39 14.25 -5.28
CA SER A 112 -1.32 13.70 -6.27
C SER A 112 -1.44 12.19 -6.14
N GLY A 113 -2.62 11.73 -5.74
CA GLY A 113 -3.04 10.33 -5.85
C GLY A 113 -2.81 9.41 -4.65
N ILE A 114 -2.90 9.88 -3.40
CA ILE A 114 -2.80 8.99 -2.24
C ILE A 114 -4.13 8.28 -1.98
N ILE A 115 -4.24 7.02 -2.45
CA ILE A 115 -5.22 6.02 -2.00
C ILE A 115 -4.71 5.36 -0.70
N ALA A 116 -4.35 6.17 0.30
CA ALA A 116 -4.08 5.68 1.64
C ALA A 116 -5.15 6.27 2.57
N ALA A 117 -6.10 5.41 2.94
CA ALA A 117 -7.06 5.75 3.97
C ALA A 117 -6.35 5.59 5.33
N LEU A 118 -6.24 6.70 6.06
CA LEU A 118 -5.84 6.71 7.47
C LEU A 118 -7.12 6.67 8.30
N THR A 119 -7.44 5.52 8.87
CA THR A 119 -8.61 5.36 9.74
C THR A 119 -8.16 5.39 11.20
N SER A 120 -8.88 6.13 12.04
CA SER A 120 -8.68 6.07 13.50
C SER A 120 -9.00 4.66 13.97
N ASN A 121 -8.08 4.03 14.70
CA ASN A 121 -8.38 2.74 15.31
C ASN A 121 -9.21 2.98 16.57
N ASN A 122 -10.47 2.52 16.59
CA ASN A 122 -11.35 2.63 17.75
C ASN A 122 -11.31 1.32 18.54
N GLN A 123 -10.11 0.89 18.94
CA GLN A 123 -9.99 -0.14 19.97
C GLN A 123 -10.06 0.58 21.31
N LYS A 124 -11.28 0.93 21.72
CA LYS A 124 -11.55 1.13 23.14
C LYS A 124 -11.34 -0.23 23.79
N ASN A 125 -10.47 -0.26 24.79
CA ASN A 125 -10.37 -1.38 25.73
C ASN A 125 -11.79 -1.75 26.16
N ILE A 126 -12.16 -3.00 25.93
CA ILE A 126 -13.19 -3.66 26.72
C ILE A 126 -12.39 -4.32 27.84
N ASP A 127 -12.75 -3.92 29.07
CA ASP A 127 -12.19 -4.37 30.35
C ASP A 127 -12.14 -5.90 30.49
#